data_AF-A0A660M195-F1
#
_entry.id   AF-A0A660M195-F1
#
_cell.length_a   1.000
_cell.length_b   1.000
_cell.length_c   1.000
_cell.angle_alpha   90.00
_cell.angle_beta   90.00
_cell.angle_gamma   90.00
#
_symmetry.space_group_name_H-M   'P 1'
#
loop_
_entity.id
_entity.type
_entity.pdbx_description
1 polymer ?
#
loop_
_entity_poly.entity_id
_entity_poly.type
_entity_poly.pdbx_seq_one_letter_code
_entity_poly.pdbx_strand_id
1 'polypeptide(L)'
;ADTESESVAPENQEEPGSSDEQDPNESPEVSDKQSPSGSEALKRLAEADTTQSAIRNMAGAAEDLAKLNTADTLRSPVLFGRIQEYTSGISTALNRFSATVEKVGGDLPQDEAARLGNAIDQVRRSLVVMNNVAEQGFSRRISDEEYSQHALQLNKSIAELQRLMNVSVKRQENKEQG
;
A
#
# COMPACT_ATOMS: atom_id res chain seq x y z
N ALA A 1 -4.69 10.29 77.10
CA ALA A 1 -6.00 9.77 77.48
C ALA A 1 -6.18 8.46 76.72
N ASP A 2 -6.18 7.35 77.47
CA ASP A 2 -6.68 6.03 77.08
C ASP A 2 -8.20 6.05 76.89
N THR A 3 -8.70 5.19 76.00
CA THR A 3 -10.00 4.44 75.96
C THR A 3 -10.40 4.19 74.49
N GLU A 4 -10.91 3.05 74.02
CA GLU A 4 -11.17 1.70 74.56
C GLU A 4 -11.65 0.83 73.36
N SER A 5 -11.37 -0.47 73.41
CA SER A 5 -12.19 -1.65 73.02
C SER A 5 -13.19 -1.57 71.84
N GLU A 6 -13.05 -2.35 70.76
CA GLU A 6 -13.23 -3.81 70.58
C GLU A 6 -14.68 -4.29 70.25
N SER A 7 -14.71 -5.33 69.40
CA SER A 7 -15.74 -6.40 69.26
C SER A 7 -16.94 -6.18 68.33
N VAL A 8 -17.50 -7.16 67.59
CA VAL A 8 -17.25 -8.59 67.26
C VAL A 8 -18.28 -8.94 66.13
N ALA A 9 -17.97 -9.89 65.23
CA ALA A 9 -18.89 -10.46 64.22
C ALA A 9 -19.98 -11.38 64.85
N PRO A 10 -21.08 -11.75 64.16
CA PRO A 10 -21.06 -13.07 63.51
C PRO A 10 -21.90 -13.23 62.23
N GLU A 11 -21.61 -14.35 61.56
CA GLU A 11 -22.27 -14.97 60.40
C GLU A 11 -23.76 -15.31 60.61
N ASN A 12 -24.51 -15.34 59.49
CA ASN A 12 -25.57 -16.31 59.13
C ASN A 12 -25.99 -15.99 57.68
N GLN A 13 -25.42 -16.63 56.65
CA GLN A 13 -25.89 -17.86 56.02
C GLN A 13 -27.40 -17.90 55.74
N GLU A 14 -27.76 -17.79 54.45
CA GLU A 14 -28.77 -18.60 53.75
C GLU A 14 -28.72 -18.26 52.23
N GLU A 15 -28.05 -19.11 51.44
CA GLU A 15 -28.43 -19.38 50.03
C GLU A 15 -29.39 -20.60 50.07
N PRO A 16 -30.34 -20.80 49.12
CA PRO A 16 -30.06 -20.79 47.68
C PRO A 16 -31.22 -20.38 46.73
N GLY A 17 -30.89 -20.17 45.45
CA GLY A 17 -31.71 -20.66 44.34
C GLY A 17 -32.63 -19.67 43.63
N SER A 18 -32.17 -19.17 42.49
CA SER A 18 -32.97 -19.19 41.27
C SER A 18 -32.02 -19.20 40.07
N SER A 19 -31.84 -20.39 39.50
CA SER A 19 -31.20 -20.59 38.21
C SER A 19 -31.99 -19.86 37.12
N ASP A 20 -31.50 -18.71 36.68
CA ASP A 20 -31.82 -18.25 35.33
C ASP A 20 -30.93 -19.05 34.38
N GLU A 21 -31.50 -20.12 33.84
CA GLU A 21 -30.99 -20.88 32.72
C GLU A 21 -30.89 -19.94 31.51
N GLN A 22 -29.82 -19.16 31.44
CA GLN A 22 -29.40 -18.58 30.17
C GLN A 22 -28.87 -19.74 29.31
N ASP A 23 -29.70 -20.10 28.33
CA ASP A 23 -29.39 -21.06 27.29
C ASP A 23 -27.98 -20.82 26.71
N PRO A 24 -27.03 -21.76 26.85
CA PRO A 24 -25.71 -21.62 26.24
C PRO A 24 -25.73 -21.81 24.71
N ASN A 25 -26.90 -22.03 24.09
CA ASN A 25 -27.03 -22.27 22.66
C ASN A 25 -27.43 -21.04 21.81
N GLU A 26 -27.11 -19.81 22.24
CA GLU A 26 -26.72 -18.84 21.21
C GLU A 26 -25.36 -19.29 20.66
N SER A 27 -25.42 -20.23 19.72
CA SER A 27 -24.36 -20.38 18.73
C SER A 27 -24.08 -18.96 18.24
N PRO A 28 -22.84 -18.45 18.36
CA PRO A 28 -22.54 -17.20 17.69
C PRO A 28 -22.94 -17.44 16.24
N GLU A 29 -23.78 -16.58 15.68
CA GLU A 29 -23.86 -16.44 14.23
C GLU A 29 -22.41 -16.15 13.80
N VAL A 30 -21.68 -17.23 13.53
CA VAL A 30 -20.55 -17.26 12.64
C VAL A 30 -21.16 -16.80 11.34
N SER A 31 -21.21 -15.48 11.22
CA SER A 31 -21.28 -14.82 9.95
C SER A 31 -20.09 -15.41 9.22
N ASP A 32 -20.37 -16.43 8.40
CA ASP A 32 -19.48 -17.00 7.41
C ASP A 32 -19.21 -15.87 6.41
N LYS A 33 -18.51 -14.83 6.89
CA LYS A 33 -17.71 -13.95 6.06
C LYS A 33 -16.58 -14.84 5.63
N GLN A 34 -16.85 -15.70 4.65
CA GLN A 34 -15.81 -16.28 3.84
C GLN A 34 -14.97 -15.09 3.41
N SER A 35 -13.79 -14.93 4.02
CA SER A 35 -12.80 -14.00 3.52
C SER A 35 -12.71 -14.29 2.03
N PRO A 36 -12.84 -13.27 1.16
CA PRO A 36 -12.71 -13.48 -0.27
C PRO A 36 -11.41 -14.27 -0.45
N SER A 37 -11.46 -15.34 -1.25
CA SER A 37 -10.25 -16.13 -1.47
C SER A 37 -9.13 -15.15 -1.86
N GLY A 38 -7.89 -15.34 -1.42
CA GLY A 38 -6.85 -14.33 -1.72
C GLY A 38 -6.68 -14.06 -3.23
N SER A 39 -7.16 -15.01 -4.05
CA SER A 39 -7.35 -14.86 -5.48
C SER A 39 -8.39 -13.78 -5.88
N GLU A 40 -9.55 -13.76 -5.23
CA GLU A 40 -10.58 -12.73 -5.42
C GLU A 40 -10.13 -11.35 -4.89
N ALA A 41 -9.40 -11.30 -3.77
CA ALA A 41 -8.83 -10.05 -3.24
C ALA A 41 -7.87 -9.39 -4.26
N LEU A 42 -7.00 -10.20 -4.89
CA LEU A 42 -6.11 -9.74 -5.97
C LEU A 42 -6.89 -9.24 -7.19
N LYS A 43 -7.94 -9.96 -7.59
CA LYS A 43 -8.81 -9.57 -8.71
C LYS A 43 -9.43 -8.20 -8.45
N ARG A 44 -10.08 -8.04 -7.31
CA ARG A 44 -10.70 -6.76 -6.88
C ARG A 44 -9.67 -5.64 -6.81
N LEU A 45 -8.47 -5.90 -6.29
CA LEU A 45 -7.40 -4.90 -6.26
C LEU A 45 -7.00 -4.46 -7.67
N ALA A 46 -6.87 -5.39 -8.61
CA ALA A 46 -6.44 -5.10 -9.97
C ALA A 46 -7.52 -4.44 -10.84
N GLU A 47 -8.78 -4.77 -10.61
CA GLU A 47 -9.94 -4.21 -11.30
C GLU A 47 -10.39 -2.87 -10.71
N ALA A 48 -9.95 -2.52 -9.49
CA ALA A 48 -10.31 -1.25 -8.88
C ALA A 48 -9.87 -0.06 -9.76
N ASP A 49 -10.82 0.81 -10.11
CA ASP A 49 -10.58 2.02 -10.91
C ASP A 49 -9.44 2.88 -10.35
N THR A 50 -9.35 2.95 -9.02
CA THR A 50 -8.30 3.69 -8.31
C THR A 50 -6.91 3.09 -8.56
N THR A 51 -6.79 1.76 -8.58
CA THR A 51 -5.56 1.03 -8.89
C THR A 51 -5.14 1.26 -10.34
N GLN A 52 -6.06 1.04 -11.28
CA GLN A 52 -5.79 1.19 -12.71
C GLN A 52 -5.39 2.63 -13.06
N SER A 53 -6.13 3.61 -12.53
CA SER A 53 -5.83 5.03 -12.71
C SER A 53 -4.47 5.41 -12.12
N ALA A 54 -4.15 4.91 -10.91
CA ALA A 54 -2.85 5.18 -10.29
C ALA A 54 -1.70 4.62 -11.14
N ILE A 55 -1.79 3.37 -11.60
CA ILE A 55 -0.77 2.74 -12.43
C ILE A 55 -0.59 3.49 -13.76
N ARG A 56 -1.70 3.84 -14.42
CA ARG A 56 -1.67 4.59 -15.68
C ARG A 56 -1.02 5.97 -15.49
N ASN A 57 -1.36 6.68 -14.42
CA ASN A 57 -0.78 7.99 -14.12
C ASN A 57 0.72 7.90 -13.83
N MET A 58 1.15 6.88 -13.07
CA MET A 58 2.58 6.65 -12.82
C MET A 58 3.33 6.33 -14.11
N ALA A 59 2.79 5.43 -14.95
CA ALA A 59 3.41 5.03 -16.20
C ALA A 59 3.54 6.20 -17.18
N GLY A 60 2.48 7.00 -17.36
CA GLY A 60 2.50 8.18 -18.23
C GLY A 60 3.53 9.22 -17.77
N ALA A 61 3.54 9.56 -16.48
CA ALA A 61 4.50 10.52 -15.95
C ALA A 61 5.96 10.02 -16.01
N ALA A 62 6.18 8.71 -15.83
CA ALA A 62 7.52 8.12 -15.96
C ALA A 62 7.99 8.03 -17.41
N GLU A 63 7.08 7.84 -18.36
CA GLU A 63 7.37 7.94 -19.79
C GLU A 63 7.72 9.37 -20.19
N ASP A 64 6.96 10.35 -19.71
CA ASP A 64 7.23 11.77 -19.96
C ASP A 64 8.58 12.21 -19.35
N LEU A 65 8.91 11.75 -18.13
CA LEU A 65 10.24 11.93 -17.54
C LEU A 65 11.34 11.34 -18.42
N ALA A 66 11.18 10.11 -18.89
CA ALA A 66 12.19 9.45 -19.74
C ALA A 66 12.36 10.14 -21.11
N LYS A 67 11.35 10.87 -21.59
CA LYS A 67 11.39 11.65 -22.84
C LYS A 67 11.96 13.05 -22.67
N LEU A 68 12.17 13.53 -21.44
CA LEU A 68 12.77 14.85 -21.24
C LEU A 68 14.19 14.86 -21.80
N ASN A 69 14.39 15.63 -22.87
CA ASN A 69 15.72 15.86 -23.41
C ASN A 69 16.47 16.84 -22.50
N THR A 70 17.44 16.32 -21.75
CA THR A 70 18.26 17.13 -20.84
C THR A 70 19.48 17.75 -21.50
N ALA A 71 19.80 17.37 -22.75
CA ALA A 71 20.95 17.85 -23.52
C ALA A 71 21.07 19.38 -23.59
N ASP A 72 19.92 20.05 -23.53
CA ASP A 72 19.71 21.49 -23.30
C ASP A 72 20.38 22.14 -22.09
N THR A 73 20.13 21.59 -20.90
CA THR A 73 20.53 22.07 -19.57
C THR A 73 19.59 21.54 -18.49
N LEU A 74 20.06 20.64 -17.63
CA LEU A 74 19.54 20.49 -16.26
C LEU A 74 19.61 21.80 -15.42
N ARG A 75 20.08 22.90 -16.01
CA ARG A 75 20.12 24.26 -15.47
C ARG A 75 18.89 25.11 -15.83
N SER A 76 17.95 24.63 -16.64
CA SER A 76 16.73 25.37 -16.95
C SER A 76 15.73 25.23 -15.80
N PRO A 77 15.32 26.32 -15.13
CA PRO A 77 14.30 26.26 -14.07
C PRO A 77 12.99 25.62 -14.54
N VAL A 78 12.68 25.72 -15.84
CA VAL A 78 11.50 25.10 -16.46
C VAL A 78 11.63 23.57 -16.48
N LEU A 79 12.80 23.03 -16.83
CA LEU A 79 13.03 21.57 -16.83
C LEU A 79 13.00 21.01 -15.40
N PHE A 80 13.60 21.72 -14.45
CA PHE A 80 13.53 21.35 -13.03
C PHE A 80 12.08 21.30 -12.53
N GLY A 81 11.29 22.34 -12.80
CA GLY A 81 9.87 22.39 -12.44
C GLY A 81 9.09 21.20 -13.03
N ARG A 82 9.38 20.81 -14.29
CA ARG A 82 8.78 19.63 -14.92
C ARG A 82 9.20 18.33 -14.26
N ILE A 83 10.48 18.15 -13.94
CA ILE A 83 10.95 16.95 -13.24
C ILE A 83 10.23 16.82 -11.89
N GLN A 84 10.15 17.91 -11.12
CA GLN A 84 9.43 17.94 -9.84
C GLN A 84 7.93 17.65 -10.00
N GLU A 85 7.30 18.24 -11.02
CA GLU A 85 5.89 18.00 -11.33
C GLU A 85 5.63 16.52 -11.58
N TYR A 86 6.42 15.89 -12.46
CA TYR A 86 6.26 14.48 -12.77
C TYR A 86 6.58 13.59 -11.57
N THR A 87 7.68 13.82 -10.83
CA THR A 87 8.01 12.98 -9.66
C THR A 87 6.97 13.13 -8.55
N SER A 88 6.41 14.33 -8.35
CA SER A 88 5.30 14.58 -7.42
C SER A 88 4.01 13.88 -7.86
N GLY A 89 3.70 13.90 -9.16
CA GLY A 89 2.56 13.18 -9.74
C GLY A 89 2.67 11.68 -9.52
N ILE A 90 3.86 11.10 -9.77
CA ILE A 90 4.11 9.67 -9.53
C ILE A 90 4.01 9.36 -8.03
N SER A 91 4.58 10.18 -7.15
CA SER A 91 4.50 9.99 -5.70
C SER A 91 3.05 9.96 -5.21
N THR A 92 2.24 10.91 -5.68
CA THR A 92 0.82 10.99 -5.34
C THR A 92 0.05 9.76 -5.80
N ALA A 93 0.28 9.31 -7.03
CA ALA A 93 -0.35 8.11 -7.58
C ALA A 93 0.11 6.84 -6.85
N LEU A 94 1.40 6.73 -6.52
CA LEU A 94 1.96 5.61 -5.76
C LEU A 94 1.40 5.52 -4.35
N ASN A 95 1.21 6.66 -3.67
CA ASN A 95 0.60 6.69 -2.34
C ASN A 95 -0.86 6.24 -2.38
N ARG A 96 -1.62 6.66 -3.40
CA ARG A 96 -2.99 6.19 -3.61
C ARG A 96 -3.04 4.69 -3.86
N PHE A 97 -2.16 4.18 -4.74
CA PHE A 97 -2.04 2.74 -5.01
C PHE A 97 -1.68 1.98 -3.73
N SER A 98 -0.67 2.44 -2.99
CA SER A 98 -0.22 1.81 -1.73
C SER A 98 -1.35 1.74 -0.70
N ALA A 99 -2.12 2.82 -0.54
CA ALA A 99 -3.27 2.84 0.35
C ALA A 99 -4.37 1.85 -0.06
N THR A 100 -4.57 1.63 -1.37
CA THR A 100 -5.49 0.59 -1.86
C THR A 100 -4.94 -0.80 -1.58
N VAL A 101 -3.64 -1.04 -1.80
CA VAL A 101 -2.99 -2.32 -1.48
C VAL A 101 -3.08 -2.61 0.03
N GLU A 102 -2.83 -1.64 0.90
CA GLU A 102 -2.91 -1.80 2.36
C GLU A 102 -4.33 -2.18 2.82
N LYS A 103 -5.37 -1.60 2.21
CA LYS A 103 -6.77 -1.94 2.51
C LYS A 103 -7.13 -3.38 2.15
N VAL A 104 -6.53 -3.91 1.07
CA VAL A 104 -6.79 -5.27 0.58
C VAL A 104 -5.77 -6.28 1.15
N GLY A 105 -4.65 -5.80 1.71
CA GLY A 105 -3.46 -6.59 2.03
C GLY A 105 -3.69 -7.72 3.04
N GLY A 106 -4.67 -7.56 3.95
CA GLY A 106 -5.06 -8.63 4.89
C GLY A 106 -5.70 -9.84 4.22
N ASP A 107 -6.30 -9.64 3.04
CA ASP A 107 -6.95 -10.69 2.27
C ASP A 107 -6.03 -11.24 1.15
N LEU A 108 -4.87 -10.62 0.91
CA LEU A 108 -3.94 -11.05 -0.13
C LEU A 108 -3.16 -12.31 0.29
N PRO A 109 -2.88 -13.24 -0.64
CA PRO A 109 -1.91 -14.31 -0.41
C PRO A 109 -0.56 -13.71 -0.01
N GLN A 110 0.09 -14.29 0.99
CA GLN A 110 1.33 -13.75 1.57
C GLN A 110 2.41 -13.51 0.52
N ASP A 111 2.56 -14.41 -0.45
CA ASP A 111 3.54 -14.30 -1.52
C ASP A 111 3.23 -13.16 -2.50
N GLU A 112 1.95 -12.93 -2.80
CA GLU A 112 1.50 -11.86 -3.69
C GLU A 112 1.57 -10.50 -2.98
N ALA A 113 1.20 -10.43 -1.70
CA ALA A 113 1.41 -9.26 -0.85
C ALA A 113 2.89 -8.87 -0.77
N ALA A 114 3.78 -9.85 -0.59
CA ALA A 114 5.23 -9.62 -0.56
C ALA A 114 5.78 -9.12 -1.91
N ARG A 115 5.31 -9.68 -3.03
CA ARG A 115 5.70 -9.23 -4.38
C ARG A 115 5.26 -7.79 -4.65
N LEU A 116 4.01 -7.45 -4.31
CA LEU A 116 3.49 -6.09 -4.46
C LEU A 116 4.21 -5.09 -3.56
N GLY A 117 4.45 -5.44 -2.29
CA GLY A 117 5.22 -4.62 -1.37
C GLY A 117 6.63 -4.32 -1.90
N ASN A 118 7.33 -5.35 -2.39
CA ASN A 118 8.66 -5.19 -2.98
C ASN A 118 8.63 -4.27 -4.21
N ALA A 119 7.65 -4.44 -5.10
CA ALA A 119 7.51 -3.59 -6.29
C ALA A 119 7.21 -2.12 -5.92
N ILE A 120 6.33 -1.87 -4.95
CA ILE A 120 6.06 -0.53 -4.40
C ILE A 120 7.36 0.09 -3.86
N ASP A 121 8.14 -0.67 -3.09
CA ASP A 121 9.39 -0.19 -2.52
C ASP A 121 10.44 0.12 -3.58
N GLN A 122 10.51 -0.66 -4.68
CA GLN A 122 11.39 -0.37 -5.80
C GLN A 122 11.01 0.95 -6.49
N VAL A 123 9.71 1.21 -6.68
CA VAL A 123 9.25 2.49 -7.22
C VAL A 123 9.61 3.62 -6.26
N ARG A 124 9.36 3.47 -4.95
CA ARG A 124 9.73 4.47 -3.93
C ARG A 124 11.22 4.80 -3.96
N ARG A 125 12.09 3.78 -3.98
CA ARG A 125 13.54 3.96 -4.04
C ARG A 125 13.97 4.71 -5.29
N SER A 126 13.43 4.32 -6.45
CA SER A 126 13.73 5.00 -7.72
C SER A 126 13.21 6.44 -7.74
N LEU A 127 12.07 6.70 -7.09
CA LEU A 127 11.54 8.06 -6.91
C LEU A 127 12.44 8.93 -6.06
N VAL A 128 12.95 8.40 -4.94
CA VAL A 128 13.89 9.13 -4.06
C VAL A 128 15.12 9.55 -4.85
N VAL A 129 15.65 8.67 -5.70
CA VAL A 129 16.77 9.00 -6.59
C VAL A 129 16.39 10.11 -7.57
N MET A 130 15.22 10.05 -8.21
CA MET A 130 14.76 11.10 -9.13
C MET A 130 14.49 12.44 -8.43
N ASN A 131 13.96 12.43 -7.21
CA ASN A 131 13.78 13.65 -6.40
C ASN A 131 15.14 14.25 -6.03
N ASN A 132 16.11 13.43 -5.66
CA ASN A 132 17.48 13.87 -5.44
C ASN A 132 18.09 14.47 -6.71
N VAL A 133 17.82 13.89 -7.90
CA VAL A 133 18.25 14.44 -9.19
C VAL A 133 17.59 15.80 -9.45
N ALA A 134 16.30 15.94 -9.15
CA ALA A 134 15.62 17.23 -9.23
C ALA A 134 16.32 18.24 -8.31
N GLU A 135 16.40 17.96 -7.01
CA GLU A 135 17.01 18.85 -6.01
C GLU A 135 18.49 19.18 -6.30
N GLN A 136 19.27 18.19 -6.73
CA GLN A 136 20.70 18.34 -6.99
C GLN A 136 21.01 18.92 -8.37
N GLY A 137 20.11 18.88 -9.37
CA GLY A 137 20.36 19.46 -10.69
C GLY A 137 20.73 20.95 -10.66
N PHE A 138 20.30 21.67 -9.62
CA PHE A 138 20.71 23.06 -9.35
C PHE A 138 22.12 23.21 -8.76
N SER A 139 22.60 22.20 -8.02
CA SER A 139 23.81 22.28 -7.18
C SER A 139 24.99 21.44 -7.68
N ARG A 140 24.72 20.32 -8.36
CA ARG A 140 25.68 19.39 -8.97
C ARG A 140 25.33 19.22 -10.45
N ARG A 141 26.36 19.23 -11.30
CA ARG A 141 26.22 18.95 -12.73
C ARG A 141 25.98 17.45 -12.92
N ILE A 142 24.72 17.00 -12.81
CA ILE A 142 24.31 15.67 -13.25
C ILE A 142 24.43 15.63 -14.78
N SER A 143 24.93 14.52 -15.32
CA SER A 143 25.04 14.33 -16.77
C SER A 143 23.72 13.85 -17.35
N ASP A 144 23.50 14.09 -18.65
CA ASP A 144 22.30 13.59 -19.35
C ASP A 144 22.22 12.07 -19.32
N GLU A 145 23.36 11.40 -19.38
CA GLU A 145 23.43 9.94 -19.24
C GLU A 145 22.98 9.50 -17.86
N GLU A 146 23.51 10.12 -16.80
CA GLU A 146 23.15 9.82 -15.41
C GLU A 146 21.66 10.08 -15.16
N TYR A 147 21.13 11.21 -15.62
CA TYR A 147 19.69 11.49 -15.59
C TYR A 147 18.89 10.40 -16.30
N SER A 148 19.29 10.06 -17.53
CA SER A 148 18.58 9.08 -18.37
C SER A 148 18.55 7.70 -17.72
N GLN A 149 19.63 7.29 -17.06
CA GLN A 149 19.68 6.05 -16.30
C GLN A 149 18.71 6.05 -15.11
N HIS A 150 18.62 7.15 -14.37
CA HIS A 150 17.68 7.28 -13.25
C HIS A 150 16.22 7.29 -13.71
N ALA A 151 15.91 8.03 -14.78
CA ALA A 151 14.57 8.06 -15.36
C ALA A 151 14.17 6.68 -15.90
N LEU A 152 15.09 5.99 -16.57
CA LEU A 152 14.87 4.62 -17.06
C LEU A 152 14.65 3.63 -15.91
N GLN A 153 15.41 3.74 -14.82
CA GLN A 153 15.25 2.87 -13.65
C GLN A 153 13.88 3.05 -13.00
N LEU A 154 13.43 4.31 -12.85
CA LEU A 154 12.09 4.61 -12.37
C LEU A 154 11.02 4.01 -13.29
N ASN A 155 11.15 4.23 -14.60
CA ASN A 155 10.22 3.70 -15.60
C ASN A 155 10.13 2.15 -15.52
N LYS A 156 11.27 1.46 -15.46
CA LYS A 156 11.33 -0.01 -15.30
C LYS A 156 10.64 -0.49 -14.02
N SER A 157 10.83 0.20 -12.90
CA SER A 157 10.18 -0.18 -11.63
C SER A 157 8.66 -0.07 -11.69
N ILE A 158 8.14 0.96 -12.36
CA ILE A 158 6.70 1.16 -12.57
C ILE A 158 6.14 0.13 -13.56
N ALA A 159 6.89 -0.17 -14.62
CA ALA A 159 6.51 -1.19 -15.59
C ALA A 159 6.42 -2.58 -14.94
N GLU A 160 7.32 -2.93 -14.02
CA GLU A 160 7.24 -4.20 -13.28
C GLU A 160 6.03 -4.22 -12.34
N LEU A 161 5.75 -3.12 -11.63
CA LEU A 161 4.54 -3.01 -10.82
C LEU A 161 3.27 -3.20 -11.65
N GLN A 162 3.20 -2.56 -12.82
CA GLN A 162 2.09 -2.74 -13.76
C GLN A 162 1.99 -4.17 -14.27
N ARG A 163 3.12 -4.81 -14.58
CA ARG A 163 3.18 -6.20 -15.05
C ARG A 163 2.62 -7.16 -14.00
N LEU A 164 2.98 -6.98 -12.72
CA LEU A 164 2.46 -7.79 -11.62
C LEU A 164 0.94 -7.70 -11.55
N MET A 165 0.39 -6.49 -11.62
CA MET A 165 -1.06 -6.29 -11.60
C MET A 165 -1.76 -6.97 -12.78
N ASN A 166 -1.19 -6.87 -13.99
CA ASN A 166 -1.74 -7.53 -15.17
C ASN A 166 -1.64 -9.06 -15.12
N VAL A 167 -0.55 -9.61 -14.55
CA VAL A 167 -0.38 -11.06 -14.38
C VAL A 167 -1.36 -11.60 -13.34
N SER A 168 -1.58 -10.84 -12.25
CA SER A 168 -2.57 -11.18 -11.24
C SER A 168 -3.95 -11.31 -11.86
N VAL A 169 -4.40 -10.36 -12.70
CA VAL A 169 -5.68 -10.46 -13.42
C VAL A 169 -5.78 -11.75 -14.25
N LYS A 170 -4.79 -12.04 -15.10
CA LYS A 170 -4.80 -13.23 -15.97
C LYS A 170 -4.86 -14.55 -15.20
N ARG A 171 -4.16 -14.63 -14.05
CA ARG A 171 -4.20 -15.83 -13.20
C ARG A 171 -5.60 -16.06 -12.61
N GLN A 172 -6.36 -15.00 -12.39
CA GLN A 172 -7.72 -15.10 -11.88
C GLN A 172 -8.70 -15.55 -12.96
N GLU A 173 -8.62 -14.95 -14.15
CA GLU A 173 -9.45 -15.36 -15.31
C GLU A 173 -9.29 -16.86 -15.62
N ASN A 174 -8.05 -17.39 -15.57
CA ASN A 174 -7.80 -18.80 -15.84
C ASN A 174 -8.27 -19.76 -14.74
N LYS A 175 -8.38 -19.31 -13.48
CA LYS A 175 -8.90 -20.12 -12.37
C LYS A 175 -10.42 -20.20 -12.36
N GLU A 176 -11.11 -19.20 -12.92
CA GLU A 176 -12.58 -19.16 -13.01
C GLU A 176 -13.12 -20.00 -14.17
N GLN A 177 -12.28 -20.40 -15.14
CA GLN A 177 -12.68 -21.15 -16.34
C GLN A 177 -12.37 -22.67 -16.28
N GLY A 178 -11.75 -23.16 -15.21
CA GLY A 178 -11.38 -24.58 -15.03
C GLY A 178 -12.16 -25.23 -13.90
#